data_AF-A0A9Q0XJW6-F1
#
_entry.id   AF-A0A9Q0XJW6-F1
#
_cell.length_a   1.000
_cell.length_b   1.000
_cell.length_c   1.000
_cell.angle_alpha   90.00
_cell.angle_beta   90.00
_cell.angle_gamma   90.00
#
_symmetry.space_group_name_H-M   'P 1'
#
loop_
_entity.id
_entity.type
_entity.pdbx_description
1 polymer ?
#
loop_
_entity_poly.entity_id
_entity_poly.type
_entity_poly.pdbx_seq_one_letter_code
_entity_poly.pdbx_strand_id
1 'polypeptide(L)'
;MEDEEGYMALNIRPRIQHGQNPQNQNPELVRSNHAEHRLNSEHQERSLQVSVYLQYKEFLRLQVFQLRYNLVDSPKKELACQRFSNNREDTSKLENITKLRTFFCKLHNNSSSECRLCPENWRRQKNRCYWISKEKQTWHKSQEDCREKNAEMLMIQSLEEQTFIVKMISERKPFLWLGIKTPSSGGEWSWIDGSPLNGSLLQSSGSAEPNSCGMLKNNLIISQACGAMAEWICETEALLV
;
A
#
# COMPACT_ATOMS: atom_id res chain seq x y z
N MET A 1 55.25 19.55 -2.69
CA MET A 1 53.79 19.67 -2.74
C MET A 1 53.31 18.25 -2.56
N GLU A 2 52.85 17.98 -1.35
CA GLU A 2 52.45 16.67 -0.86
C GLU A 2 50.99 16.45 -1.26
N ASP A 3 50.70 15.30 -1.85
CA ASP A 3 49.39 14.74 -2.04
C ASP A 3 49.37 13.32 -1.46
N GLU A 4 48.79 13.22 -0.26
CA GLU A 4 48.43 11.99 0.43
C GLU A 4 47.13 11.42 -0.14
N GLU A 5 47.21 10.33 -0.90
CA GLU A 5 46.14 9.33 -0.96
C GLU A 5 46.77 7.93 -0.97
N GLY A 6 46.89 7.37 0.22
CA GLY A 6 47.36 6.00 0.45
C GLY A 6 46.35 4.96 -0.01
N TYR A 7 46.54 4.44 -1.22
CA TYR A 7 45.95 3.19 -1.69
C TYR A 7 47.06 2.18 -2.03
N MET A 8 47.25 1.18 -1.16
CA MET A 8 48.08 0.01 -1.47
C MET A 8 47.31 -0.95 -2.37
N ALA A 9 47.77 -1.11 -3.61
CA ALA A 9 47.28 -2.14 -4.53
C ALA A 9 47.78 -3.53 -4.10
N LEU A 10 46.87 -4.40 -3.64
CA LEU A 10 47.18 -5.81 -3.37
C LEU A 10 47.29 -6.59 -4.69
N ASN A 11 48.54 -6.81 -5.11
CA ASN A 11 48.91 -7.62 -6.27
C ASN A 11 48.81 -9.12 -5.93
N ILE A 12 47.61 -9.69 -5.95
CA ILE A 12 47.42 -11.14 -5.77
C ILE A 12 47.55 -11.83 -7.12
N ARG A 13 48.72 -12.44 -7.37
CA ARG A 13 48.93 -13.35 -8.52
C ARG A 13 48.06 -14.61 -8.34
N PRO A 14 47.27 -15.04 -9.33
CA PRO A 14 46.59 -16.33 -9.26
C PRO A 14 47.62 -17.45 -9.34
N ARG A 15 47.65 -18.32 -8.34
CA ARG A 15 48.40 -19.58 -8.41
C ARG A 15 47.64 -20.55 -9.30
N ILE A 16 48.02 -20.63 -10.56
CA ILE A 16 47.58 -21.69 -11.48
C ILE A 16 48.16 -23.01 -10.94
N GLN A 17 47.31 -23.89 -10.42
CA GLN A 17 47.66 -25.30 -10.25
C GLN A 17 47.19 -26.05 -11.48
N HIS A 18 48.15 -26.64 -12.19
CA HIS A 18 47.94 -27.58 -13.29
C HIS A 18 47.06 -28.77 -12.84
N GLY A 19 46.08 -29.15 -13.67
CA GLY A 19 45.38 -30.45 -13.56
C GLY A 19 46.30 -31.61 -13.95
N GLN A 20 45.96 -32.90 -13.80
CA GLN A 20 44.76 -33.62 -13.39
C GLN A 20 45.22 -34.97 -12.81
N ASN A 21 44.49 -35.56 -11.86
CA ASN A 21 44.33 -37.01 -11.80
C ASN A 21 42.90 -37.33 -11.30
N PRO A 22 42.03 -37.93 -12.13
CA PRO A 22 40.61 -38.07 -11.82
C PRO A 22 40.33 -39.39 -11.11
N GLN A 23 40.48 -39.46 -9.78
CA GLN A 23 39.82 -40.54 -9.02
C GLN A 23 39.73 -40.41 -7.49
N ASN A 24 39.88 -39.23 -6.89
CA ASN A 24 39.62 -39.11 -5.46
C ASN A 24 39.01 -37.74 -5.11
N GLN A 25 37.74 -37.55 -5.48
CA GLN A 25 36.98 -36.41 -4.98
C GLN A 25 36.48 -36.75 -3.58
N ASN A 26 36.91 -35.98 -2.57
CA ASN A 26 36.43 -36.09 -1.20
C ASN A 26 34.88 -35.94 -1.21
N PRO A 27 34.11 -36.95 -0.75
CA PRO A 27 32.64 -36.96 -0.84
C PRO A 27 31.97 -35.74 -0.20
N GLU A 28 32.59 -35.15 0.82
CA GLU A 28 32.08 -33.96 1.50
C GLU A 28 32.17 -32.69 0.66
N LEU A 29 33.21 -32.55 -0.16
CA LEU A 29 33.42 -31.36 -1.00
C LEU A 29 32.46 -31.35 -2.21
N VAL A 30 32.21 -32.52 -2.80
CA VAL A 30 31.22 -32.68 -3.88
C VAL A 30 29.79 -32.41 -3.37
N ARG A 31 29.49 -32.84 -2.14
CA ARG A 31 28.19 -32.59 -1.49
C ARG A 31 28.00 -31.11 -1.17
N SER A 32 29.05 -30.41 -0.74
CA SER A 32 29.03 -28.95 -0.51
C SER A 32 28.79 -28.16 -1.79
N ASN A 33 29.53 -28.48 -2.86
CA ASN A 33 29.39 -27.81 -4.16
C ASN A 33 28.01 -28.07 -4.80
N HIS A 34 27.47 -29.29 -4.65
CA HIS A 34 26.09 -29.58 -5.07
C HIS A 34 25.05 -28.83 -4.24
N ALA A 35 25.26 -28.68 -2.93
CA ALA A 35 24.35 -27.92 -2.07
C ALA A 35 24.37 -26.41 -2.41
N GLU A 36 25.54 -25.83 -2.66
CA GLU A 36 25.67 -24.43 -3.11
C GLU A 36 25.06 -24.21 -4.50
N HIS A 37 25.30 -25.10 -5.47
CA HIS A 37 24.64 -25.02 -6.77
C HIS A 37 23.12 -25.16 -6.65
N ARG A 38 22.63 -26.02 -5.76
CA ARG A 38 21.19 -26.20 -5.52
C ARG A 38 20.58 -24.96 -4.86
N LEU A 39 21.23 -24.40 -3.83
CA LEU A 39 20.82 -23.15 -3.18
C LEU A 39 20.84 -21.97 -4.17
N ASN A 40 21.85 -21.86 -5.02
CA ASN A 40 21.91 -20.83 -6.06
C ASN A 40 20.84 -21.02 -7.13
N SER A 41 20.55 -22.27 -7.55
CA SER A 41 19.45 -22.56 -8.48
C SER A 41 18.08 -22.24 -7.89
N GLU A 42 17.86 -22.57 -6.61
CA GLU A 42 16.61 -22.28 -5.89
C GLU A 42 16.46 -20.78 -5.62
N HIS A 43 17.55 -20.06 -5.32
CA HIS A 43 17.54 -18.60 -5.21
C HIS A 43 17.27 -17.93 -6.55
N GLN A 44 17.84 -18.46 -7.64
CA GLN A 44 17.63 -17.93 -8.98
C GLN A 44 16.22 -18.23 -9.50
N GLU A 45 15.66 -19.41 -9.23
CA GLU A 45 14.26 -19.74 -9.51
C GLU A 45 13.29 -18.90 -8.68
N ARG A 46 13.55 -18.68 -7.38
CA ARG A 46 12.75 -17.78 -6.54
C ARG A 46 12.84 -16.32 -7.00
N SER A 47 14.03 -15.87 -7.41
CA SER A 47 14.24 -14.54 -7.99
C SER A 47 13.44 -14.37 -9.30
N LEU A 48 13.47 -15.39 -10.16
CA LEU A 48 12.68 -15.42 -11.39
C LEU A 48 11.17 -15.41 -11.10
N GLN A 49 10.69 -16.21 -10.15
CA GLN A 49 9.28 -16.20 -9.74
C GLN A 49 8.82 -14.84 -9.20
N VAL A 50 9.64 -14.17 -8.38
CA VAL A 50 9.35 -12.80 -7.90
C VAL A 50 9.33 -11.81 -9.07
N SER A 51 10.27 -11.91 -10.01
CA SER A 51 10.31 -11.02 -11.18
C SER A 51 9.10 -11.19 -12.10
N VAL A 52 8.65 -12.43 -12.31
CA VAL A 52 7.45 -12.75 -13.11
C VAL A 52 6.19 -12.25 -12.40
N TYR A 53 6.10 -12.42 -11.08
CA TYR A 53 4.97 -11.89 -10.30
C TYR A 53 4.92 -10.35 -10.34
N LEU A 54 6.07 -9.68 -10.21
CA LEU A 54 6.15 -8.22 -10.31
C LEU A 54 5.79 -7.74 -11.72
N GLN A 55 6.27 -8.41 -12.76
CA GLN A 55 5.94 -8.08 -14.14
C GLN A 55 4.44 -8.30 -14.45
N TYR A 56 3.86 -9.38 -13.93
CA TYR A 56 2.43 -9.65 -14.03
C TYR A 56 1.60 -8.64 -13.21
N LYS A 57 2.07 -8.25 -12.04
CA LYS A 57 1.46 -7.19 -11.22
C LYS A 57 1.47 -5.84 -11.94
N GLU A 58 2.57 -5.47 -12.60
CA GLU A 58 2.65 -4.25 -13.42
C GLU A 58 1.76 -4.34 -14.66
N PHE A 59 1.68 -5.51 -15.30
CA PHE A 59 0.74 -5.73 -16.41
C PHE A 59 -0.71 -5.60 -15.97
N LEU A 60 -1.10 -6.21 -14.83
CA LEU A 60 -2.42 -6.06 -14.25
C LEU A 60 -2.69 -4.62 -13.81
N ARG A 61 -1.70 -3.90 -13.26
CA ARG A 61 -1.80 -2.46 -12.97
C ARG A 61 -2.12 -1.67 -14.22
N LEU A 62 -1.43 -1.92 -15.33
CA LEU A 62 -1.69 -1.25 -16.62
C LEU A 62 -3.07 -1.60 -17.18
N GLN A 63 -3.51 -2.85 -17.06
CA GLN A 63 -4.85 -3.26 -17.48
C GLN A 63 -5.94 -2.63 -16.61
N VAL A 64 -5.75 -2.56 -15.28
CA VAL A 64 -6.65 -1.85 -14.36
C VAL A 64 -6.63 -0.34 -14.62
N PHE A 65 -5.46 0.22 -14.93
CA PHE A 65 -5.32 1.63 -15.30
C PHE A 65 -6.05 1.93 -16.61
N GLN A 66 -5.95 1.06 -17.63
CA GLN A 66 -6.71 1.19 -18.87
C GLN A 66 -8.22 1.03 -18.64
N LEU A 67 -8.64 0.08 -17.81
CA LEU A 67 -10.05 -0.04 -17.42
C LEU A 67 -10.54 1.21 -16.68
N ARG A 68 -9.73 1.78 -15.78
CA ARG A 68 -10.02 3.05 -15.10
C ARG A 68 -10.04 4.22 -16.08
N TYR A 69 -9.09 4.31 -17.01
CA TYR A 69 -9.05 5.33 -18.05
C TYR A 69 -10.29 5.26 -18.92
N ASN A 70 -10.72 4.07 -19.33
CA ASN A 70 -11.97 3.88 -20.09
C ASN A 70 -13.23 4.22 -19.28
N LEU A 71 -13.16 4.15 -17.94
CA LEU A 71 -14.23 4.63 -17.05
C LEU A 71 -14.18 6.15 -16.82
N VAL A 72 -13.00 6.78 -16.91
CA VAL A 72 -12.75 8.19 -16.60
C VAL A 72 -12.76 9.10 -17.83
N ASP A 73 -12.37 8.59 -19.00
CA ASP A 73 -12.18 9.34 -20.26
C ASP A 73 -13.35 9.16 -21.24
N SER A 74 -14.51 8.72 -20.74
CA SER A 74 -15.76 8.95 -21.45
C SER A 74 -15.96 10.48 -21.54
N PRO A 75 -16.03 11.08 -22.73
CA PRO A 75 -16.02 12.52 -22.90
C PRO A 75 -17.23 13.10 -22.17
N LYS A 76 -16.97 13.89 -21.12
CA LYS A 76 -17.91 14.72 -20.34
C LYS A 76 -19.36 14.64 -20.81
N LYS A 77 -20.02 13.52 -20.53
CA LYS A 77 -21.42 13.56 -20.17
C LYS A 77 -21.39 13.80 -18.68
N GLU A 78 -21.82 14.99 -18.25
CA GLU A 78 -22.27 15.16 -16.89
C GLU A 78 -23.03 13.90 -16.50
N LEU A 79 -22.55 13.19 -15.47
CA LEU A 79 -23.38 12.23 -14.78
C LEU A 79 -24.36 13.02 -13.91
N ALA A 80 -25.16 13.89 -14.54
CA ALA A 80 -26.53 14.02 -14.11
C ALA A 80 -27.10 12.61 -14.15
N CYS A 81 -27.85 12.20 -13.13
CA CYS A 81 -28.71 11.03 -13.22
C CYS A 81 -29.68 11.26 -14.40
N GLN A 82 -29.25 10.97 -15.63
CA GLN A 82 -30.09 11.01 -16.80
C GLN A 82 -31.06 9.84 -16.67
N ARG A 83 -32.36 10.12 -16.77
CA ARG A 83 -33.41 9.08 -16.83
C ARG A 83 -33.04 8.12 -17.97
N PHE A 84 -32.59 6.92 -17.61
CA PHE A 84 -32.29 5.85 -18.54
C PHE A 84 -33.56 5.51 -19.35
N SER A 85 -33.43 5.46 -20.67
CA SER A 85 -34.47 4.98 -21.58
C SER A 85 -34.76 3.50 -21.33
N ASN A 86 -36.04 3.13 -21.24
CA ASN A 86 -36.55 1.77 -21.01
C ASN A 86 -36.09 0.77 -22.09
N ASN A 87 -34.92 0.15 -21.92
CA ASN A 87 -34.49 -1.04 -22.67
C ASN A 87 -34.60 -2.29 -21.78
N ARG A 88 -35.18 -3.36 -22.33
CA ARG A 88 -35.44 -4.64 -21.61
C ARG A 88 -34.17 -5.35 -21.13
N GLU A 89 -33.04 -5.09 -21.80
CA GLU A 89 -31.73 -5.68 -21.47
C GLU A 89 -31.08 -4.99 -20.26
N ASP A 90 -31.24 -3.66 -20.14
CA ASP A 90 -30.71 -2.86 -19.03
C ASP A 90 -31.52 -3.07 -17.73
N THR A 91 -32.83 -3.28 -17.83
CA THR A 91 -33.66 -3.64 -16.67
C THR A 91 -33.25 -4.98 -16.06
N SER A 92 -32.84 -5.96 -16.89
CA SER A 92 -32.38 -7.26 -16.40
C SER A 92 -31.02 -7.19 -15.68
N LYS A 93 -30.09 -6.35 -16.18
CA LYS A 93 -28.78 -6.12 -15.55
C LYS A 93 -28.94 -5.44 -14.19
N LEU A 94 -29.81 -4.43 -14.11
CA LEU A 94 -30.09 -3.72 -12.87
C LEU A 94 -30.78 -4.62 -11.83
N GLU A 95 -31.69 -5.50 -12.27
CA GLU A 95 -32.34 -6.48 -11.39
C GLU A 95 -31.33 -7.51 -10.84
N ASN A 96 -30.40 -7.99 -11.68
CA ASN A 96 -29.34 -8.91 -11.26
C ASN A 96 -28.38 -8.27 -10.25
N ILE A 97 -27.99 -7.00 -10.47
CA ILE A 97 -27.18 -6.23 -9.52
C ILE A 97 -27.92 -6.08 -8.19
N THR A 98 -29.22 -5.76 -8.22
CA THR A 98 -30.06 -5.60 -7.01
C THR A 98 -30.20 -6.92 -6.23
N LYS A 99 -30.32 -8.06 -6.91
CA LYS A 99 -30.34 -9.39 -6.29
C LYS A 99 -29.00 -9.74 -5.64
N LEU A 100 -27.89 -9.51 -6.34
CA LEU A 100 -26.53 -9.73 -5.81
C LEU A 100 -26.28 -8.88 -4.55
N ARG A 101 -26.63 -7.60 -4.63
CA ARG A 101 -26.63 -6.64 -3.54
C ARG A 101 -27.38 -7.14 -2.30
N THR A 102 -28.64 -7.53 -2.49
CA THR A 102 -29.50 -8.08 -1.43
C THR A 102 -28.91 -9.35 -0.82
N PHE A 103 -28.31 -10.22 -1.63
CA PHE A 103 -27.66 -11.45 -1.17
C PHE A 103 -26.45 -11.14 -0.26
N PHE A 104 -25.54 -10.27 -0.69
CA PHE A 104 -24.40 -9.86 0.14
C PHE A 104 -24.83 -9.17 1.45
N CYS A 105 -25.90 -8.36 1.42
CA CYS A 105 -26.46 -7.76 2.63
C CYS A 105 -26.95 -8.78 3.65
N LYS A 106 -27.68 -9.80 3.17
CA LYS A 106 -28.16 -10.90 4.02
C LYS A 106 -27.00 -11.69 4.64
N LEU A 107 -25.91 -11.90 3.90
CA LEU A 107 -24.72 -12.58 4.42
C LEU A 107 -24.03 -11.80 5.56
N HIS A 108 -24.09 -10.47 5.53
CA HIS A 108 -23.47 -9.62 6.56
C HIS A 108 -24.40 -9.28 7.75
N ASN A 109 -25.53 -9.98 7.92
CA ASN A 109 -26.49 -9.82 9.03
C ASN A 109 -26.99 -8.37 9.25
N ASN A 110 -26.97 -7.52 8.21
CA ASN A 110 -27.57 -6.20 8.26
C ASN A 110 -29.06 -6.33 7.90
N SER A 111 -29.96 -6.20 8.88
CA SER A 111 -31.42 -6.28 8.68
C SER A 111 -32.10 -4.93 8.39
N SER A 112 -31.34 -3.84 8.25
CA SER A 112 -31.89 -2.49 8.10
C SER A 112 -31.80 -1.94 6.68
N SER A 113 -32.65 -0.95 6.39
CA SER A 113 -32.73 -0.16 5.14
C SER A 113 -31.47 0.64 4.78
N GLU A 114 -30.35 0.41 5.48
CA GLU A 114 -29.04 1.01 5.21
C GLU A 114 -27.98 -0.10 5.18
N CYS A 115 -28.14 -1.06 4.28
CA CYS A 115 -27.10 -2.06 4.08
C CYS A 115 -25.85 -1.39 3.50
N ARG A 116 -24.78 -1.37 4.30
CA ARG A 116 -23.49 -0.80 3.90
C ARG A 116 -22.42 -1.87 3.91
N LEU A 117 -21.76 -2.02 2.77
CA LEU A 117 -20.73 -3.01 2.55
C LEU A 117 -19.36 -2.35 2.45
N CYS A 118 -18.36 -3.02 3.02
CA CYS A 118 -16.96 -2.69 2.84
C CYS A 118 -16.27 -3.78 2.01
N PRO A 119 -15.15 -3.44 1.33
CA PRO A 119 -14.36 -4.46 0.67
C PRO A 119 -13.86 -5.52 1.66
N GLU A 120 -13.52 -6.69 1.14
CA GLU A 120 -13.07 -7.80 1.97
C GLU A 120 -11.82 -7.42 2.79
N ASN A 121 -11.81 -7.80 4.08
CA ASN A 121 -10.75 -7.49 5.03
C ASN A 121 -10.61 -6.00 5.41
N TRP A 122 -11.62 -5.17 5.12
CA TRP A 122 -11.73 -3.80 5.64
C TRP A 122 -12.58 -3.77 6.91
N ARG A 123 -12.22 -2.89 7.85
CA ARG A 123 -13.00 -2.62 9.05
C ARG A 123 -14.05 -1.55 8.75
N ARG A 124 -15.32 -1.82 9.06
CA ARG A 124 -16.41 -0.86 8.88
C ARG A 124 -16.68 -0.07 10.15
N GLN A 125 -16.84 1.24 10.02
CA GLN A 125 -17.49 2.09 11.02
C GLN A 125 -18.52 2.97 10.31
N LYS A 126 -19.81 2.79 10.63
CA LYS A 126 -20.90 3.54 10.01
C LYS A 126 -20.84 3.47 8.47
N ASN A 127 -20.50 4.60 7.85
CA ASN A 127 -20.41 4.87 6.42
C ASN A 127 -19.02 4.67 5.84
N ARG A 128 -18.00 4.37 6.65
CA ARG A 128 -16.63 4.28 6.16
C ARG A 128 -16.02 2.91 6.38
N CYS A 129 -15.06 2.62 5.53
CA CYS A 129 -14.28 1.41 5.51
C CYS A 129 -12.82 1.79 5.69
N TYR A 130 -12.09 1.06 6.54
CA TYR A 130 -10.68 1.28 6.81
C TYR A 130 -9.86 0.02 6.60
N TRP A 131 -8.67 0.17 6.03
CA TRP A 131 -7.74 -0.93 5.83
C TRP A 131 -6.34 -0.54 6.26
N ILE A 132 -5.71 -1.41 7.04
CA ILE A 132 -4.34 -1.22 7.53
C ILE A 132 -3.44 -2.20 6.78
N SER A 133 -2.32 -1.69 6.27
CA SER A 133 -1.32 -2.53 5.62
C SER A 133 -0.65 -3.50 6.60
N LYS A 134 -0.23 -4.65 6.08
CA LYS A 134 0.69 -5.56 6.79
C LYS A 134 2.16 -5.30 6.43
N GLU A 135 2.38 -4.66 5.29
CA GLU A 135 3.69 -4.28 4.78
C GLU A 135 4.04 -2.85 5.19
N LYS A 136 5.32 -2.50 5.06
CA LYS A 136 5.82 -1.14 5.25
C LYS A 136 6.24 -0.54 3.92
N GLN A 137 5.89 0.72 3.68
CA GLN A 137 6.23 1.47 2.48
C GLN A 137 6.58 2.93 2.84
N THR A 138 7.13 3.66 1.87
CA THR A 138 7.30 5.12 1.96
C THR A 138 5.95 5.81 1.89
N TRP A 139 5.86 7.03 2.42
CA TRP A 139 4.60 7.77 2.47
C TRP A 139 3.95 7.91 1.08
N HIS A 140 4.75 8.23 0.05
CA HIS A 140 4.26 8.35 -1.32
C HIS A 140 3.76 7.02 -1.90
N LYS A 141 4.47 5.91 -1.64
CA LYS A 141 4.05 4.58 -2.10
C LYS A 141 2.80 4.08 -1.39
N SER A 142 2.66 4.39 -0.11
CA SER A 142 1.44 4.13 0.65
C SER A 142 0.24 4.91 0.10
N GLN A 143 0.43 6.18 -0.30
CA GLN A 143 -0.64 6.99 -0.89
C GLN A 143 -1.08 6.43 -2.25
N GLU A 144 -0.12 6.02 -3.08
CA GLU A 144 -0.38 5.35 -4.35
C GLU A 144 -1.15 4.03 -4.14
N ASP A 145 -0.76 3.21 -3.17
CA ASP A 145 -1.45 1.95 -2.86
C ASP A 145 -2.92 2.19 -2.44
N CYS A 146 -3.22 3.21 -1.63
CA CYS A 146 -4.62 3.54 -1.31
C CYS A 146 -5.41 3.90 -2.58
N ARG A 147 -4.84 4.72 -3.47
CA ARG A 147 -5.48 5.08 -4.76
C ARG A 147 -5.70 3.87 -5.65
N GLU A 148 -4.79 2.91 -5.65
CA GLU A 148 -4.95 1.63 -6.37
C GLU A 148 -6.08 0.77 -5.81
N LYS A 149 -6.45 0.95 -4.54
CA LYS A 149 -7.62 0.30 -3.93
C LYS A 149 -8.93 1.09 -4.11
N ASN A 150 -8.94 2.17 -4.91
CA ASN A 150 -10.05 3.13 -5.02
C ASN A 150 -10.39 3.77 -3.66
N ALA A 151 -9.35 4.05 -2.87
CA ALA A 151 -9.44 4.62 -1.54
C ALA A 151 -8.47 5.79 -1.40
N GLU A 152 -8.54 6.48 -0.27
CA GLU A 152 -7.62 7.55 0.08
C GLU A 152 -6.80 7.16 1.30
N MET A 153 -5.65 7.81 1.50
CA MET A 153 -4.90 7.64 2.74
C MET A 153 -5.63 8.42 3.85
N LEU A 154 -5.78 7.79 5.02
CA LEU A 154 -6.65 8.29 6.09
C LEU A 154 -6.38 9.76 6.45
N MET A 155 -7.44 10.55 6.47
CA MET A 155 -7.51 11.90 7.01
C MET A 155 -8.53 11.91 8.17
N ILE A 156 -8.05 12.16 9.39
CA ILE A 156 -8.93 12.11 10.56
C ILE A 156 -9.72 13.42 10.63
N GLN A 157 -11.03 13.35 10.31
CA GLN A 157 -11.91 14.51 10.16
C GLN A 157 -12.89 14.69 11.33
N SER A 158 -13.00 13.72 12.24
CA SER A 158 -13.89 13.82 13.40
C SER A 158 -13.34 13.12 14.64
N LEU A 159 -13.83 13.53 15.82
CA LEU A 159 -13.46 12.90 17.09
C LEU A 159 -13.93 11.44 17.17
N GLU A 160 -15.07 11.14 16.56
CA GLU A 160 -15.61 9.78 16.52
C GLU A 160 -14.73 8.85 15.67
N GLU A 161 -14.30 9.32 14.50
CA GLU A 161 -13.34 8.60 13.68
C GLU A 161 -12.03 8.41 14.41
N GLN A 162 -11.46 9.48 14.98
CA GLN A 162 -10.25 9.39 15.77
C GLN A 162 -10.34 8.29 16.83
N THR A 163 -11.41 8.33 17.64
CA THR A 163 -11.62 7.38 18.74
C THR A 163 -11.66 5.94 18.23
N PHE A 164 -12.33 5.72 17.10
CA PHE A 164 -12.38 4.41 16.46
C PHE A 164 -11.03 3.95 15.94
N ILE A 165 -10.29 4.82 15.24
CA ILE A 165 -8.96 4.50 14.70
C ILE A 165 -8.00 4.17 15.83
N VAL A 166 -7.94 4.99 16.89
CA VAL A 166 -7.10 4.75 18.07
C VAL A 166 -7.44 3.43 18.74
N LYS A 167 -8.73 3.12 18.91
CA LYS A 167 -9.18 1.84 19.46
C LYS A 167 -8.77 0.66 18.57
N MET A 168 -8.96 0.80 17.26
CA MET A 168 -8.63 -0.24 16.27
C MET A 168 -7.15 -0.61 16.30
N ILE A 169 -6.25 0.35 16.57
CA ILE A 169 -4.80 0.13 16.56
C ILE A 169 -4.20 -0.07 17.95
N SER A 170 -5.02 -0.05 19.01
CA SER A 170 -4.57 -0.02 20.42
C SER A 170 -3.80 -1.26 20.87
N GLU A 171 -4.09 -2.43 20.28
CA GLU A 171 -3.43 -3.70 20.65
C GLU A 171 -2.02 -3.79 20.06
N ARG A 172 -1.86 -3.48 18.76
CA ARG A 172 -0.58 -3.57 18.06
C ARG A 172 0.29 -2.32 18.23
N LYS A 173 -0.32 -1.17 18.51
CA LYS A 173 0.32 0.16 18.60
C LYS A 173 1.30 0.44 17.45
N PRO A 174 0.92 0.21 16.18
CA PRO A 174 1.78 0.49 15.03
C PRO A 174 2.04 1.99 14.88
N PHE A 175 3.10 2.31 14.14
CA PHE A 175 3.24 3.62 13.51
C PHE A 175 2.60 3.55 12.14
N LEU A 176 1.62 4.41 11.87
CA LEU A 176 0.86 4.40 10.63
C LEU A 176 1.00 5.71 9.88
N TRP A 177 1.41 5.65 8.61
CA TRP A 177 1.28 6.80 7.73
C TRP A 177 -0.18 7.24 7.64
N LEU A 178 -0.39 8.54 7.84
CA LEU A 178 -1.65 9.24 7.57
C LEU A 178 -1.50 10.13 6.33
N GLY A 179 -2.63 10.57 5.77
CA GLY A 179 -2.67 11.50 4.66
C GLY A 179 -2.30 12.93 5.06
N ILE A 180 -1.23 13.13 5.84
CA ILE A 180 -0.81 14.42 6.39
C ILE A 180 0.67 14.68 6.14
N LYS A 181 0.99 15.94 5.78
CA LYS A 181 2.35 16.39 5.51
C LYS A 181 2.55 17.87 5.86
N THR A 182 3.81 18.27 5.93
CA THR A 182 4.21 19.67 5.98
C THR A 182 4.70 20.11 4.60
N PRO A 183 4.50 21.39 4.23
CA PRO A 183 5.05 21.93 2.99
C PRO A 183 6.58 21.99 3.03
N SER A 184 7.22 22.02 1.86
CA SER A 184 8.68 22.09 1.74
C SER A 184 9.26 23.42 2.23
N SER A 185 8.49 24.49 2.19
CA SER A 185 8.84 25.80 2.76
C SER A 185 8.83 25.83 4.29
N GLY A 186 8.42 24.74 4.95
CA GLY A 186 8.07 24.74 6.37
C GLY A 186 6.69 25.36 6.62
N GLY A 187 6.13 25.10 7.79
CA GLY A 187 4.81 25.57 8.21
C GLY A 187 3.99 24.49 8.90
N GLU A 188 2.68 24.70 8.91
CA GLU A 188 1.72 23.84 9.60
C GLU A 188 1.43 22.53 8.86
N TRP A 189 0.93 21.55 9.62
CA TRP A 189 0.44 20.30 9.08
C TRP A 189 -0.82 20.52 8.21
N SER A 190 -0.82 19.90 7.04
CA SER A 190 -1.96 19.88 6.13
C SER A 190 -2.27 18.46 5.69
N TRP A 191 -3.56 18.15 5.60
CA TRP A 191 -4.05 16.93 5.00
C TRP A 191 -3.86 16.95 3.48
N ILE A 192 -3.94 15.78 2.84
CA ILE A 192 -3.74 15.66 1.38
C ILE A 192 -4.81 16.37 0.55
N ASP A 193 -5.97 16.68 1.15
CA ASP A 193 -7.02 17.54 0.56
C ASP A 193 -6.73 19.05 0.72
N GLY A 194 -5.65 19.41 1.41
CA GLY A 194 -5.23 20.78 1.67
C GLY A 194 -5.83 21.39 2.95
N SER A 195 -6.73 20.69 3.65
CA SER A 195 -7.29 21.17 4.90
C SER A 195 -6.23 21.16 6.03
N PRO A 196 -6.26 22.14 6.95
CA PRO A 196 -5.29 22.21 8.04
C PRO A 196 -5.59 21.16 9.12
N LEU A 197 -4.56 20.78 9.88
CA LEU A 197 -4.74 19.95 11.06
C LEU A 197 -5.56 20.69 12.14
N ASN A 198 -6.64 20.05 12.61
CA ASN A 198 -7.35 20.53 13.79
C ASN A 198 -6.71 19.98 15.07
N GLY A 199 -6.10 20.87 15.87
CA GLY A 199 -5.43 20.53 17.13
C GLY A 199 -6.36 19.95 18.21
N SER A 200 -7.67 20.15 18.13
CA SER A 200 -8.64 19.50 19.01
C SER A 200 -8.88 18.03 18.65
N LEU A 201 -8.54 17.63 17.42
CA LEU A 201 -8.48 16.23 17.05
C LEU A 201 -7.11 15.70 17.46
N LEU A 202 -6.06 15.96 16.67
CA LEU A 202 -4.74 15.38 16.91
C LEU A 202 -3.72 16.46 17.22
N GLN A 203 -2.76 16.12 18.08
CA GLN A 203 -1.60 16.95 18.38
C GLN A 203 -0.36 16.37 17.73
N SER A 204 0.57 17.23 17.32
CA SER A 204 1.90 16.80 16.87
C SER A 204 2.85 16.65 18.06
N SER A 205 3.70 15.62 18.02
CA SER A 205 4.81 15.46 18.95
C SER A 205 6.00 16.25 18.41
N GLY A 206 6.18 17.47 18.94
CA GLY A 206 7.23 18.40 18.49
C GLY A 206 6.79 19.30 17.34
N SER A 207 7.75 20.11 16.87
CA SER A 207 7.55 21.06 15.78
C SER A 207 7.44 20.34 14.43
N ALA A 208 6.59 20.87 13.56
CA ALA A 208 6.45 20.46 12.17
C ALA A 208 7.74 20.76 11.40
N GLU A 209 8.60 19.76 11.21
CA GLU A 209 9.78 19.89 10.35
C GLU A 209 9.34 20.12 8.89
N PRO A 210 10.05 20.96 8.11
CA PRO A 210 9.74 21.15 6.70
C PRO A 210 9.82 19.83 5.92
N ASN A 211 8.97 19.68 4.90
CA ASN A 211 8.97 18.50 4.01
C ASN A 211 8.88 17.14 4.74
N SER A 212 8.10 17.08 5.81
CA SER A 212 7.88 15.88 6.62
C SER A 212 6.49 15.33 6.42
N CYS A 213 6.36 14.04 6.72
CA CYS A 213 5.12 13.28 6.64
C CYS A 213 4.74 12.81 8.04
N GLY A 214 3.43 12.71 8.33
CA GLY A 214 2.96 12.39 9.67
C GLY A 214 2.59 10.93 9.86
N MET A 215 3.13 10.32 10.92
CA MET A 215 2.70 9.00 11.40
C MET A 215 1.79 9.13 12.62
N LEU A 216 0.74 8.32 12.72
CA LEU A 216 -0.06 8.18 13.93
C LEU A 216 0.60 7.21 14.92
N LYS A 217 0.73 7.61 16.18
CA LYS A 217 1.09 6.74 17.31
C LYS A 217 0.32 7.13 18.57
N ASN A 218 -0.48 6.21 19.15
CA ASN A 218 -1.24 6.42 20.39
C ASN A 218 -2.09 7.72 20.44
N ASN A 219 -2.54 8.26 19.30
CA ASN A 219 -3.23 9.55 19.13
C ASN A 219 -2.35 10.81 18.94
N LEU A 220 -1.06 10.65 18.67
CA LEU A 220 -0.17 11.76 18.31
C LEU A 220 0.30 11.62 16.86
N ILE A 221 0.46 12.76 16.19
CA ILE A 221 1.18 12.87 14.92
C ILE A 221 2.67 12.96 15.22
N ILE A 222 3.42 12.01 14.71
CA ILE A 222 4.88 11.97 14.79
C ILE A 222 5.43 12.45 13.45
N SER A 223 6.26 13.50 13.48
CA SER A 223 6.97 13.97 12.29
C SER A 223 8.02 12.94 11.86
N GLN A 224 8.09 12.65 10.55
CA GLN A 224 9.10 11.76 10.01
C GLN A 224 9.41 12.08 8.54
N ALA A 225 10.64 11.77 8.11
CA ALA A 225 11.03 11.84 6.71
C ALA A 225 10.10 10.97 5.84
N CYS A 226 9.57 11.53 4.76
CA CYS A 226 8.60 10.85 3.88
C CYS A 226 9.14 9.57 3.21
N GLY A 227 10.47 9.41 3.16
CA GLY A 227 11.16 8.20 2.68
C GLY A 227 11.27 7.07 3.70
N ALA A 228 10.87 7.28 4.96
CA ALA A 228 10.86 6.23 5.97
C ALA A 228 9.82 5.15 5.65
N MET A 229 10.06 3.93 6.12
CA MET A 229 9.18 2.79 5.88
C MET A 229 8.26 2.57 7.08
N ALA A 230 6.95 2.67 6.88
CA ALA A 230 5.95 2.36 7.91
C ALA A 230 4.71 1.69 7.31
N GLU A 231 3.92 1.07 8.17
CA GLU A 231 2.57 0.63 7.81
C GLU A 231 1.72 1.87 7.49
N TRP A 232 0.63 1.70 6.76
CA TRP A 232 -0.26 2.80 6.40
C TRP A 232 -1.72 2.38 6.52
N ILE A 233 -2.60 3.38 6.52
CA ILE A 233 -4.04 3.18 6.62
C ILE A 233 -4.76 3.92 5.50
N CYS A 234 -5.68 3.21 4.86
CA CYS A 234 -6.56 3.75 3.82
C CYS A 234 -7.99 3.85 4.35
N GLU A 235 -8.76 4.79 3.78
CA GLU A 235 -10.20 4.96 4.01
C GLU A 235 -10.99 5.08 2.69
N THR A 236 -12.24 4.66 2.72
CA THR A 236 -13.21 4.88 1.64
C THR A 236 -14.62 4.88 2.21
N GLU A 237 -15.57 5.46 1.47
CA GLU A 237 -17.00 5.30 1.74
C GLU A 237 -17.43 3.85 1.54
N ALA A 238 -18.31 3.39 2.41
CA ALA A 238 -18.98 2.11 2.33
C ALA A 238 -20.05 2.18 1.24
N LEU A 239 -20.14 1.11 0.45
CA LEU A 239 -21.14 1.04 -0.60
C LEU A 239 -22.52 0.89 0.03
N LEU A 240 -23.39 1.86 -0.18
CA LEU A 240 -24.82 1.73 0.12
C LEU A 240 -25.46 0.83 -0.94
N VAL A 241 -26.16 -0.19 -0.46
CA VAL A 241 -26.64 -1.32 -1.27
C VAL A 241 -28.14 -1.39 -1.31
#